data_AF-A0A7J7TI06-F1
#
_entry.id   AF-A0A7J7TI06-F1
#
_cell.length_a   1.000
_cell.length_b   1.000
_cell.length_c   1.000
_cell.angle_alpha   90.00
_cell.angle_beta   90.00
_cell.angle_gamma   90.00
#
_symmetry.space_group_name_H-M   'P 1'
#
loop_
_entity.id
_entity.type
_entity.pdbx_description
1 polymer ?
#
loop_
_entity_poly.entity_id
_entity_poly.type
_entity_poly.pdbx_seq_one_letter_code
_entity_poly.pdbx_strand_id
1 'polypeptide(L)'
;MRRNLALRDIEVAKTQALAQARDEEQRLRGHLEAMAQSDCRIRDLLEQLDDQTFLQESQLLVPPGPLEPLTPPQWDEDQQLGDLKESLSQLCGLLLDKGSPPGAPAEAADLGPMDYRNLTFDPDSANRHLYLSQQDQQVKHRRKPRGLAGPDSFELWQVQCAQSFQSGRHYWEVRTSNHSVTVGVAYPELTRRKLGPYTDNIGRGPSSWGLCVQEDSAQAWHNGEAQRLPGVSGNLLGMDLDLVSGCLTFYSLEPETQPLHTFHAIFTQPLYPVFWLLEGRTLNLCHRPEAKLPPGLQDEASELS
;
A
#
# COMPACT_ATOMS: atom_id res chain seq x y z
N MET A 1 1.40 0.65 29.39
CA MET A 1 -0.07 0.66 29.52
C MET A 1 -0.76 0.38 28.19
N ARG A 2 -0.46 1.12 27.10
CA ARG A 2 -1.07 0.95 25.77
C ARG A 2 -0.95 -0.45 25.15
N ARG A 3 0.22 -1.11 25.21
CA ARG A 3 0.42 -2.49 24.69
C ARG A 3 -0.56 -3.52 25.27
N ASN A 4 -0.80 -3.47 26.58
CA ASN A 4 -1.71 -4.41 27.24
C ASN A 4 -3.18 -4.12 26.90
N LEU A 5 -3.50 -2.89 26.52
CA LEU A 5 -4.83 -2.51 26.05
C LEU A 5 -5.06 -3.08 24.64
N ALA A 6 -4.15 -2.78 23.69
CA ALA A 6 -4.23 -3.28 22.32
C ALA A 6 -4.27 -4.82 22.23
N LEU A 7 -3.48 -5.52 23.05
CA LEU A 7 -3.53 -6.99 23.11
C LEU A 7 -4.88 -7.51 23.62
N ARG A 8 -5.51 -6.81 24.59
CA ARG A 8 -6.84 -7.18 25.07
C ARG A 8 -7.90 -6.94 23.99
N ASP A 9 -7.84 -5.80 23.31
CA ASP A 9 -8.80 -5.45 22.27
C ASP A 9 -8.74 -6.43 21.09
N ILE A 10 -7.52 -6.78 20.64
CA ILE A 10 -7.27 -7.81 19.61
C ILE A 10 -7.80 -9.18 20.07
N GLU A 11 -7.54 -9.60 21.31
CA GLU A 11 -8.01 -10.91 21.78
C GLU A 11 -9.54 -10.94 21.92
N VAL A 12 -10.17 -9.84 22.33
CA VAL A 12 -11.63 -9.70 22.39
C VAL A 12 -12.23 -9.80 20.98
N ALA A 13 -11.73 -9.01 20.03
CA ALA A 13 -12.20 -9.03 18.64
C ALA A 13 -12.03 -10.41 17.99
N LYS A 14 -10.88 -11.06 18.24
CA LYS A 14 -10.60 -12.42 17.76
C LYS A 14 -11.57 -13.43 18.37
N THR A 15 -11.83 -13.34 19.67
CA THR A 15 -12.77 -14.23 20.36
C THR A 15 -14.18 -14.06 19.80
N GLN A 16 -14.61 -12.83 19.52
CA GLN A 16 -15.90 -12.53 18.91
C GLN A 16 -16.02 -13.09 17.49
N ALA A 17 -15.01 -12.89 16.64
CA ALA A 17 -14.98 -13.43 15.29
C ALA A 17 -15.02 -14.97 15.28
N LEU A 18 -14.28 -15.62 16.21
CA LEU A 18 -14.31 -17.07 16.39
C LEU A 18 -15.66 -17.59 16.89
N ALA A 19 -16.34 -16.85 17.77
CA ALA A 19 -17.68 -17.21 18.21
C ALA A 19 -18.68 -17.14 17.05
N GLN A 20 -18.66 -16.05 16.27
CA GLN A 20 -19.51 -15.90 15.09
C GLN A 20 -19.29 -17.03 14.07
N ALA A 21 -18.04 -17.39 13.80
CA ALA A 21 -17.72 -18.50 12.88
C ALA A 21 -18.24 -19.85 13.38
N ARG A 22 -18.17 -20.12 14.69
CA ARG A 22 -18.68 -21.35 15.30
C ARG A 22 -20.21 -21.42 15.26
N ASP A 23 -20.89 -20.31 15.51
CA ASP A 23 -22.35 -20.26 15.47
C ASP A 23 -22.85 -20.53 14.04
N GLU A 24 -22.17 -19.97 13.03
CA GLU A 24 -22.46 -20.26 11.62
C GLU A 24 -22.16 -21.71 11.24
N GLU A 25 -21.05 -22.30 11.72
CA GLU A 25 -20.76 -23.72 11.50
C GLU A 25 -21.85 -24.61 12.09
N GLN A 26 -22.31 -24.33 13.32
CA GLN A 26 -23.39 -25.06 13.97
C GLN A 26 -24.71 -24.92 13.20
N ARG A 27 -25.02 -23.71 12.72
CA ARG A 27 -26.20 -23.44 11.88
C ARG A 27 -26.18 -24.29 10.61
N LEU A 28 -25.05 -24.31 9.90
CA LEU A 28 -24.89 -25.10 8.67
C LEU A 28 -24.99 -26.60 8.93
N ARG A 29 -24.37 -27.10 10.00
CA ARG A 29 -24.46 -28.51 10.40
C ARG A 29 -25.89 -28.92 10.70
N GLY A 30 -26.62 -28.13 11.49
CA GLY A 30 -28.03 -28.40 11.80
C GLY A 30 -28.91 -28.42 10.55
N HIS A 31 -28.64 -27.55 9.58
CA HIS A 31 -29.37 -27.55 8.31
C HIS A 31 -29.07 -28.79 7.45
N LEU A 32 -27.80 -29.20 7.35
CA LEU A 32 -27.41 -30.43 6.65
C LEU A 32 -28.08 -31.67 7.26
N GLU A 33 -28.16 -31.74 8.59
CA GLU A 33 -28.86 -32.84 9.28
C GLU A 33 -30.36 -32.84 9.00
N ALA A 34 -31.00 -31.68 8.98
CA ALA A 34 -32.42 -31.55 8.63
C ALA A 34 -32.70 -32.00 7.19
N MET A 35 -31.83 -31.62 6.23
CA MET A 35 -31.93 -32.10 4.85
C MET A 35 -31.74 -33.62 4.76
N ALA A 36 -30.72 -34.17 5.43
CA ALA A 36 -30.46 -35.62 5.43
C ALA A 36 -31.64 -36.41 6.03
N GLN A 37 -32.28 -35.90 7.09
CA GLN A 37 -33.48 -36.51 7.67
C GLN A 37 -34.67 -36.46 6.70
N SER A 38 -34.85 -35.34 5.98
CA SER A 38 -35.88 -35.22 4.95
C SER A 38 -35.64 -36.21 3.81
N ASP A 39 -34.40 -36.35 3.35
CA ASP A 39 -34.03 -37.30 2.29
C ASP A 39 -34.28 -38.76 2.72
N CYS A 40 -33.94 -39.12 3.95
CA CYS A 40 -34.24 -40.44 4.50
C CYS A 40 -35.76 -40.69 4.55
N ARG A 41 -36.55 -39.74 5.05
CA ARG A 41 -38.02 -39.87 5.11
C ARG A 41 -38.64 -40.02 3.73
N ILE A 42 -38.16 -39.26 2.75
CA ILE A 42 -38.64 -39.36 1.36
C ILE A 42 -38.31 -40.75 0.81
N ARG A 43 -37.10 -41.28 1.06
CA ARG A 43 -36.71 -42.62 0.63
C ARG A 43 -37.58 -43.70 1.26
N ASP A 44 -37.77 -43.65 2.57
CA ASP A 44 -38.62 -44.61 3.30
C ASP A 44 -40.06 -44.60 2.78
N LEU A 45 -40.58 -43.42 2.42
CA LEU A 45 -41.90 -43.28 1.81
C LEU A 45 -41.99 -43.89 0.41
N LEU A 46 -40.98 -43.70 -0.42
CA LEU A 46 -40.92 -44.26 -1.77
C LEU A 46 -40.81 -45.80 -1.77
N GLU A 47 -40.32 -46.40 -0.68
CA GLU A 47 -40.22 -47.85 -0.51
C GLU A 47 -41.51 -48.49 0.03
N GLN A 48 -42.55 -47.71 0.38
CA GLN A 48 -43.82 -48.26 0.86
C GLN A 48 -44.64 -48.93 -0.26
N LEU A 49 -45.24 -50.08 0.06
CA LEU A 49 -46.07 -50.88 -0.85
C LEU A 49 -47.57 -50.51 -0.81
N ASP A 50 -48.00 -49.69 0.15
CA ASP A 50 -49.40 -49.29 0.34
C ASP A 50 -49.64 -47.84 -0.11
N ASP A 51 -50.41 -47.67 -1.17
CA ASP A 51 -50.69 -46.36 -1.78
C ASP A 51 -51.45 -45.42 -0.85
N GLN A 52 -52.27 -45.94 0.07
CA GLN A 52 -53.05 -45.13 1.01
C GLN A 52 -52.15 -44.50 2.07
N THR A 53 -51.24 -45.27 2.66
CA THR A 53 -50.25 -44.79 3.65
C THR A 53 -49.29 -43.78 3.01
N PHE A 54 -48.84 -44.04 1.77
CA PHE A 54 -48.00 -43.12 1.01
C PHE A 54 -48.67 -41.74 0.81
N LEU A 55 -49.94 -41.70 0.40
CA LEU A 55 -50.67 -40.45 0.19
C LEU A 55 -50.92 -39.67 1.49
N GLN A 56 -51.05 -40.36 2.61
CA GLN A 56 -51.26 -39.71 3.91
C GLN A 56 -49.96 -39.11 4.46
N GLU A 57 -48.85 -39.86 4.40
CA GLU A 57 -47.57 -39.42 4.94
C GLU A 57 -46.86 -38.40 4.05
N SER A 58 -47.06 -38.47 2.73
CA SER A 58 -46.51 -37.46 1.79
C SER A 58 -47.07 -36.05 2.05
N GLN A 59 -48.28 -35.93 2.60
CA GLN A 59 -48.86 -34.64 3.01
C GLN A 59 -48.24 -34.08 4.29
N LEU A 60 -47.53 -34.91 5.07
CA LEU A 60 -46.85 -34.52 6.30
C LEU A 60 -45.38 -34.15 6.08
N LEU A 61 -44.85 -34.35 4.86
CA LEU A 61 -43.50 -33.91 4.49
C LEU A 61 -43.42 -32.38 4.44
N VAL A 62 -42.63 -31.82 5.35
CA VAL A 62 -42.27 -30.39 5.34
C VAL A 62 -40.80 -30.29 4.96
N PRO A 63 -40.47 -29.70 3.79
CA PRO A 63 -39.07 -29.51 3.41
C PRO A 63 -38.41 -28.48 4.35
N PRO A 64 -37.13 -28.65 4.68
CA PRO A 64 -36.38 -27.61 5.37
C PRO A 64 -36.35 -26.33 4.51
N GLY A 65 -36.60 -25.18 5.14
CA GLY A 65 -36.67 -23.88 4.46
C GLY A 65 -35.32 -23.43 3.88
N PRO A 66 -35.29 -22.39 3.02
CA PRO A 66 -34.05 -21.91 2.41
C PRO A 66 -33.01 -21.43 3.44
N LEU A 67 -31.73 -21.72 3.19
CA LEU A 67 -30.63 -21.12 3.96
C LEU A 67 -30.56 -19.61 3.68
N GLU A 68 -30.58 -18.81 4.75
CA GLU A 68 -30.28 -17.38 4.64
C GLU A 68 -28.81 -17.14 4.27
N PRO A 69 -28.47 -15.99 3.65
CA PRO A 69 -27.11 -15.64 3.27
C PRO A 69 -26.12 -15.78 4.45
N LEU A 70 -24.92 -16.26 4.16
CA LEU A 70 -23.84 -16.34 5.13
C LEU A 70 -23.41 -14.94 5.56
N THR A 71 -23.19 -14.76 6.86
CA THR A 71 -22.59 -13.53 7.39
C THR A 71 -21.10 -13.77 7.62
N PRO A 72 -20.19 -13.15 6.85
CA PRO A 72 -18.76 -13.30 7.07
C PRO A 72 -18.36 -12.86 8.48
N PRO A 73 -17.34 -13.50 9.09
CA PRO A 73 -16.78 -13.03 10.35
C PRO A 73 -16.31 -11.58 10.22
N GLN A 74 -16.72 -10.73 11.16
CA GLN A 74 -16.30 -9.33 11.17
C GLN A 74 -14.89 -9.21 11.77
N TRP A 75 -13.88 -9.53 10.98
CA TRP A 75 -12.47 -9.31 11.32
C TRP A 75 -11.84 -8.36 10.32
N ASP A 76 -11.59 -7.14 10.77
CA ASP A 76 -10.88 -6.10 10.01
C ASP A 76 -9.45 -5.98 10.54
N GLU A 77 -8.50 -6.63 9.86
CA GLU A 77 -7.09 -6.65 10.25
C GLU A 77 -6.48 -5.25 10.35
N ASP A 78 -6.86 -4.35 9.45
CA ASP A 78 -6.31 -3.00 9.39
C ASP A 78 -6.84 -2.14 10.52
N GLN A 79 -8.11 -2.28 10.87
CA GLN A 79 -8.67 -1.62 12.05
C GLN A 79 -8.08 -2.18 13.35
N GLN A 80 -7.97 -3.50 13.50
CA GLN A 80 -7.52 -4.12 14.76
C GLN A 80 -6.03 -3.92 15.01
N LEU A 81 -5.21 -3.84 13.96
CA LEU A 81 -3.76 -3.76 14.07
C LEU A 81 -3.21 -2.33 13.82
N GLY A 82 -4.02 -1.41 13.30
CA GLY A 82 -3.63 -0.04 12.95
C GLY A 82 -2.98 0.70 14.12
N ASP A 83 -3.66 0.79 15.26
CA ASP A 83 -3.17 1.49 16.46
C ASP A 83 -1.84 0.91 16.99
N LEU A 84 -1.67 -0.41 16.88
CA LEU A 84 -0.44 -1.08 17.28
C LEU A 84 0.69 -0.79 16.29
N LYS A 85 0.42 -0.84 14.97
CA LYS A 85 1.39 -0.49 13.91
C LYS A 85 1.87 0.95 14.08
N GLU A 86 0.95 1.90 14.30
CA GLU A 86 1.30 3.30 14.51
C GLU A 86 2.14 3.49 15.78
N SER A 87 1.72 2.88 16.90
CA SER A 87 2.47 2.94 18.16
C SER A 87 3.88 2.32 18.04
N LEU A 88 4.02 1.21 17.31
CA LEU A 88 5.31 0.57 17.07
C LEU A 88 6.18 1.41 16.15
N SER A 89 5.62 2.02 15.10
CA SER A 89 6.33 2.91 14.19
C SER A 89 6.88 4.14 14.92
N GLN A 90 6.08 4.74 15.80
CA GLN A 90 6.53 5.83 16.68
C GLN A 90 7.66 5.39 17.62
N LEU A 91 7.57 4.20 18.22
CA LEU A 91 8.63 3.66 19.09
C LEU A 91 9.91 3.38 18.29
N CYS A 92 9.81 2.82 17.09
CA CYS A 92 10.94 2.62 16.20
C CYS A 92 11.63 3.97 15.89
N GLY A 93 10.86 4.99 15.54
CA GLY A 93 11.39 6.34 15.34
C GLY A 93 12.15 6.86 16.57
N LEU A 94 11.55 6.79 17.76
CA LEU A 94 12.16 7.31 18.99
C LEU A 94 13.42 6.54 19.43
N LEU A 95 13.46 5.22 19.22
CA LEU A 95 14.58 4.39 19.62
C LEU A 95 15.77 4.54 18.67
N LEU A 96 15.51 4.76 17.38
CA LEU A 96 16.55 4.85 16.35
C LEU A 96 17.07 6.28 16.16
N ASP A 97 16.29 7.31 16.47
CA ASP A 97 16.71 8.72 16.39
C ASP A 97 17.61 9.16 17.58
N LYS A 98 17.69 8.36 18.65
CA LYS A 98 18.53 8.62 19.84
C LYS A 98 20.01 8.21 19.68
N GLY A 99 20.44 7.77 18.49
CA GLY A 99 21.72 7.07 18.28
C GLY A 99 22.89 7.88 17.71
N SER A 100 22.73 9.11 17.23
CA SER A 100 23.83 9.81 16.53
C SER A 100 24.54 10.86 17.42
N PRO A 101 25.80 10.65 17.82
CA PRO A 101 26.62 11.73 18.37
C PRO A 101 27.04 12.72 17.25
N PRO A 102 27.09 14.03 17.52
CA PRO A 102 27.56 15.00 16.55
C PRO A 102 29.08 15.02 16.53
N GLY A 103 29.68 14.64 15.40
CA GLY A 103 31.10 14.87 15.14
C GLY A 103 31.90 13.62 14.78
N ALA A 104 31.67 13.09 13.59
CA ALA A 104 32.72 12.41 12.82
C ALA A 104 32.50 12.76 11.35
N PRO A 105 33.54 13.12 10.59
CA PRO A 105 33.41 13.31 9.15
C PRO A 105 33.01 11.97 8.55
N ALA A 106 31.88 11.95 7.84
CA ALA A 106 31.44 10.81 7.06
C ALA A 106 32.41 10.63 5.89
N GLU A 107 33.54 9.97 6.16
CA GLU A 107 34.32 9.28 5.14
C GLU A 107 33.35 8.39 4.36
N ALA A 108 33.34 8.58 3.04
CA ALA A 108 32.54 7.92 2.02
C ALA A 108 31.70 6.75 2.56
N ALA A 109 30.40 7.00 2.74
CA ALA A 109 29.44 6.03 3.21
C ALA A 109 29.65 4.68 2.50
N ASP A 110 30.10 3.69 3.25
CA ASP A 110 29.99 2.27 2.95
C ASP A 110 28.49 1.90 2.98
N LEU A 111 27.74 2.47 2.04
CA LEU A 111 26.45 1.97 1.63
C LEU A 111 26.77 0.62 0.99
N GLY A 112 26.81 -0.43 1.80
CA GLY A 112 26.95 -1.81 1.32
C GLY A 112 26.02 -2.05 0.12
N PRO A 113 26.31 -3.03 -0.74
CA PRO A 113 25.80 -3.10 -2.12
C PRO A 113 24.31 -2.71 -2.23
N MET A 114 24.06 -1.46 -2.64
CA MET A 114 22.71 -0.92 -2.77
C MET A 114 22.05 -1.58 -3.97
N ASP A 115 20.87 -2.18 -3.75
CA ASP A 115 20.08 -2.83 -4.80
C ASP A 115 19.39 -1.76 -5.65
N TYR A 116 20.15 -1.19 -6.59
CA TYR A 116 19.69 -0.13 -7.49
C TYR A 116 18.58 -0.64 -8.42
N ARG A 117 17.51 0.14 -8.56
CA ARG A 117 16.33 -0.18 -9.38
C ARG A 117 16.11 0.87 -10.46
N ASN A 118 16.06 0.41 -11.70
CA ASN A 118 15.67 1.23 -12.84
C ASN A 118 14.14 1.29 -12.91
N LEU A 119 13.58 2.46 -12.62
CA LEU A 119 12.14 2.69 -12.53
C LEU A 119 11.58 3.41 -13.75
N THR A 120 10.28 3.26 -14.00
CA THR A 120 9.55 4.04 -15.00
C THR A 120 8.26 4.59 -14.40
N PHE A 121 7.81 5.73 -14.88
CA PHE A 121 6.50 6.26 -14.55
C PHE A 121 5.41 5.40 -15.17
N ASP A 122 4.29 5.27 -14.46
CA ASP A 122 3.07 4.66 -14.94
C ASP A 122 2.24 5.69 -15.73
N PRO A 123 2.09 5.53 -17.06
CA PRO A 123 1.32 6.45 -17.90
C PRO A 123 -0.15 6.57 -17.52
N ASP A 124 -0.75 5.51 -16.98
CA ASP A 124 -2.19 5.48 -16.67
C ASP A 124 -2.49 6.20 -15.36
N SER A 125 -1.52 6.21 -14.44
CA SER A 125 -1.62 6.98 -13.20
C SER A 125 -1.45 8.49 -13.38
N ALA A 126 -0.77 8.92 -14.44
CA ALA A 126 -0.28 10.29 -14.55
C ALA A 126 -1.43 11.29 -14.70
N ASN A 127 -1.38 12.37 -13.90
CA ASN A 127 -2.30 13.48 -14.08
C ASN A 127 -2.22 14.06 -15.51
N ARG A 128 -3.35 14.54 -16.04
CA ARG A 128 -3.46 15.08 -17.41
C ARG A 128 -2.50 16.24 -17.74
N HIS A 129 -1.91 16.92 -16.75
CA HIS A 129 -0.91 17.98 -16.94
C HIS A 129 0.54 17.47 -16.94
N LEU A 130 0.76 16.20 -16.59
CA LEU A 130 2.06 15.56 -16.56
C LEU A 130 2.30 14.80 -17.88
N TYR A 131 3.42 15.13 -18.53
CA TYR A 131 3.81 14.53 -19.80
C TYR A 131 5.02 13.64 -19.59
N LEU A 132 4.84 12.36 -19.87
CA LEU A 132 5.90 11.37 -19.86
C LEU A 132 6.69 11.41 -21.18
N SER A 133 7.98 11.13 -21.08
CA SER A 133 8.93 11.07 -22.21
C SER A 133 10.15 10.23 -21.83
N GLN A 134 11.06 10.02 -22.79
CA GLN A 134 12.27 9.21 -22.60
C GLN A 134 11.93 7.80 -22.10
N GLN A 135 11.02 7.11 -22.81
CA GLN A 135 10.55 5.77 -22.41
C GLN A 135 10.01 5.75 -20.97
N ASP A 136 9.19 6.76 -20.65
CA ASP A 136 8.56 6.95 -19.33
C ASP A 136 9.54 7.10 -18.17
N GLN A 137 10.77 7.55 -18.43
CA GLN A 137 11.77 7.86 -17.39
C GLN A 137 11.76 9.33 -16.98
N GLN A 138 11.17 10.20 -17.80
CA GLN A 138 11.06 11.63 -17.54
C GLN A 138 9.59 12.04 -17.49
N VAL A 139 9.24 12.82 -16.46
CA VAL A 139 7.95 13.49 -16.33
C VAL A 139 8.13 15.00 -16.31
N LYS A 140 7.32 15.72 -17.11
CA LYS A 140 7.31 17.18 -17.15
C LYS A 140 5.90 17.72 -16.95
N HIS A 141 5.74 18.64 -16.01
CA HIS A 141 4.49 19.36 -15.84
C HIS A 141 4.33 20.44 -16.90
N ARG A 142 3.18 20.48 -17.58
CA ARG A 142 2.83 21.53 -18.57
C ARG A 142 1.49 22.18 -18.23
N ARG A 143 1.37 23.46 -18.56
CA ARG A 143 0.13 24.24 -18.35
C ARG A 143 -1.07 23.67 -19.10
N LYS A 144 -0.86 23.19 -20.34
CA LYS A 144 -1.93 22.62 -21.17
C LYS A 144 -2.12 21.13 -20.85
N PRO A 145 -3.34 20.67 -20.54
CA PRO A 145 -3.61 19.25 -20.32
C PRO A 145 -3.52 18.44 -21.62
N ARG A 146 -3.18 17.15 -21.53
CA ARG A 146 -3.00 16.23 -22.68
C ARG A 146 -4.33 15.67 -23.23
N GLY A 147 -5.42 15.76 -22.46
CA GLY A 147 -6.74 15.26 -22.85
C GLY A 147 -7.60 14.89 -21.64
N LEU A 148 -8.52 13.93 -21.86
CA LEU A 148 -9.33 13.34 -20.80
C LEU A 148 -8.46 12.46 -19.89
N ALA A 149 -8.72 12.57 -18.59
CA ALA A 149 -8.11 11.78 -17.55
C ALA A 149 -8.69 10.36 -17.55
N GLY A 150 -7.84 9.33 -17.46
CA GLY A 150 -8.26 7.93 -17.33
C GLY A 150 -8.81 7.62 -15.93
N PRO A 151 -9.46 6.47 -15.73
CA PRO A 151 -10.03 6.09 -14.44
C PRO A 151 -9.00 6.00 -13.30
N ASP A 152 -7.78 5.58 -13.62
CA ASP A 152 -6.69 5.37 -12.64
C ASP A 152 -5.78 6.59 -12.46
N SER A 153 -6.04 7.67 -13.22
CA SER A 153 -5.22 8.87 -13.19
C SER A 153 -5.48 9.73 -11.95
N PHE A 154 -4.42 10.34 -11.42
CA PHE A 154 -4.54 11.29 -10.32
C PHE A 154 -5.24 12.59 -10.78
N GLU A 155 -6.17 13.09 -9.96
CA GLU A 155 -6.82 14.40 -10.12
C GLU A 155 -5.83 15.54 -9.81
N LEU A 156 -5.02 15.38 -8.77
CA LEU A 156 -3.93 16.29 -8.39
C LEU A 156 -2.70 16.05 -9.27
N TRP A 157 -1.70 16.95 -9.26
CA TRP A 157 -0.50 16.88 -10.10
C TRP A 157 0.50 15.81 -9.64
N GLN A 158 0.02 14.57 -9.58
CA GLN A 158 0.72 13.40 -9.09
C GLN A 158 0.89 12.35 -10.20
N VAL A 159 1.92 11.52 -10.03
CA VAL A 159 2.21 10.34 -10.85
C VAL A 159 2.87 9.29 -9.95
N GLN A 160 2.67 8.00 -10.25
CA GLN A 160 3.37 6.90 -9.59
C GLN A 160 4.29 6.18 -10.58
N CYS A 161 5.22 5.37 -10.07
CA CYS A 161 5.95 4.42 -10.90
C CYS A 161 5.12 3.16 -11.21
N ALA A 162 5.42 2.51 -12.33
CA ALA A 162 4.77 1.25 -12.71
C ALA A 162 5.16 0.09 -11.78
N GLN A 163 6.35 0.17 -11.19
CA GLN A 163 6.90 -0.87 -10.33
C GLN A 163 6.53 -0.61 -8.86
N SER A 164 6.27 -1.69 -8.12
CA SER A 164 6.12 -1.69 -6.66
C SER A 164 7.07 -2.65 -5.98
N PHE A 165 7.25 -2.43 -4.68
CA PHE A 165 8.18 -3.18 -3.85
C PHE A 165 7.47 -3.82 -2.66
N GLN A 166 7.70 -5.13 -2.47
CA GLN A 166 7.01 -5.93 -1.45
C GLN A 166 7.95 -6.57 -0.43
N SER A 167 9.25 -6.71 -0.76
CA SER A 167 10.23 -7.32 0.13
C SER A 167 11.65 -6.90 -0.25
N GLY A 168 12.55 -6.87 0.74
CA GLY A 168 13.96 -6.58 0.52
C GLY A 168 14.29 -5.10 0.66
N ARG A 169 15.48 -4.73 0.15
CA ARG A 169 15.98 -3.35 0.12
C ARG A 169 16.07 -2.90 -1.32
N HIS A 170 15.66 -1.67 -1.61
CA HIS A 170 15.65 -1.11 -2.95
C HIS A 170 16.10 0.33 -2.91
N TYR A 171 16.90 0.70 -3.90
CA TYR A 171 17.43 2.04 -4.02
C TYR A 171 17.18 2.60 -5.41
N TRP A 172 16.82 3.88 -5.48
CA TRP A 172 16.74 4.59 -6.75
C TRP A 172 17.04 6.07 -6.56
N GLU A 173 17.35 6.75 -7.67
CA GLU A 173 17.71 8.16 -7.67
C GLU A 173 16.79 8.93 -8.61
N VAL A 174 16.50 10.18 -8.22
CA VAL A 174 15.71 11.10 -9.03
C VAL A 174 16.42 12.43 -9.18
N ARG A 175 16.43 12.95 -10.41
CA ARG A 175 16.92 14.30 -10.71
C ARG A 175 15.75 15.21 -11.00
N THR A 176 15.65 16.30 -10.26
CA THR A 176 14.62 17.33 -10.44
C THR A 176 15.21 18.51 -11.21
N SER A 177 14.37 19.29 -11.90
CA SER A 177 14.82 20.52 -12.55
C SER A 177 15.07 21.67 -11.56
N ASN A 178 14.37 21.63 -10.43
CA ASN A 178 14.34 22.65 -9.38
C ASN A 178 13.53 22.11 -8.18
N HIS A 179 13.40 22.93 -7.14
CA HIS A 179 12.51 22.76 -5.99
C HIS A 179 11.01 22.79 -6.36
N SER A 180 10.16 22.72 -5.34
CA SER A 180 8.69 22.61 -5.44
C SER A 180 8.25 21.27 -6.01
N VAL A 181 8.74 20.21 -5.38
CA VAL A 181 8.46 18.82 -5.71
C VAL A 181 8.23 18.03 -4.44
N THR A 182 7.39 17.01 -4.49
CA THR A 182 7.26 16.02 -3.42
C THR A 182 7.62 14.66 -3.98
N VAL A 183 8.53 13.96 -3.31
CA VAL A 183 8.97 12.60 -3.69
C VAL A 183 8.68 11.66 -2.54
N GLY A 184 8.28 10.43 -2.80
CA GLY A 184 7.90 9.52 -1.73
C GLY A 184 7.52 8.14 -2.19
N VAL A 185 6.89 7.40 -1.29
CA VAL A 185 6.31 6.08 -1.54
C VAL A 185 4.90 6.03 -0.96
N ALA A 186 4.05 5.22 -1.56
CA ALA A 186 2.68 5.04 -1.09
C ALA A 186 2.17 3.63 -1.35
N TYR A 187 1.20 3.20 -0.55
CA TYR A 187 0.41 2.02 -0.81
C TYR A 187 -0.57 2.23 -1.99
N PRO A 188 -1.13 1.15 -2.57
CA PRO A 188 -2.06 1.25 -3.70
C PRO A 188 -3.26 2.17 -3.43
N GLU A 189 -3.70 2.26 -2.17
CA GLU A 189 -4.86 3.02 -1.70
C GLU A 189 -4.62 4.53 -1.64
N LEU A 190 -3.46 5.03 -2.10
CA LEU A 190 -3.25 6.46 -2.22
C LEU A 190 -4.37 7.07 -3.07
N THR A 191 -5.17 7.91 -2.44
CA THR A 191 -6.37 8.47 -3.07
C THR A 191 -6.03 9.25 -4.34
N ARG A 192 -6.73 8.92 -5.42
CA ARG A 192 -6.58 9.57 -6.73
C ARG A 192 -7.25 10.95 -6.80
N ARG A 193 -8.25 11.20 -5.96
CA ARG A 193 -9.04 12.45 -5.92
C ARG A 193 -8.43 13.49 -5.00
N LYS A 194 -8.78 14.77 -5.15
CA LYS A 194 -8.32 15.79 -4.21
C LYS A 194 -8.93 15.59 -2.82
N LEU A 195 -8.08 15.55 -1.79
CA LEU A 195 -8.50 15.58 -0.39
C LEU A 195 -8.11 16.89 0.28
N GLY A 196 -9.09 17.59 0.85
CA GLY A 196 -8.85 18.79 1.64
C GLY A 196 -8.17 19.93 0.86
N PRO A 197 -7.41 20.79 1.55
CA PRO A 197 -6.87 22.02 0.96
C PRO A 197 -5.51 21.82 0.27
N TYR A 198 -4.85 20.68 0.45
CA TYR A 198 -3.48 20.45 -0.03
C TYR A 198 -3.40 20.31 -1.56
N THR A 199 -2.21 20.54 -2.10
CA THR A 199 -1.89 20.46 -3.54
C THR A 199 -1.55 19.04 -3.99
N ASP A 200 -1.30 18.14 -3.03
CA ASP A 200 -0.96 16.74 -3.22
C ASP A 200 -1.44 15.92 -2.00
N ASN A 201 -1.69 14.63 -2.20
CA ASN A 201 -2.10 13.70 -1.14
C ASN A 201 -0.92 12.96 -0.47
N ILE A 202 0.33 13.16 -0.92
CA ILE A 202 1.49 12.38 -0.46
C ILE A 202 1.85 12.80 0.97
N GLY A 203 1.86 11.83 1.89
CA GLY A 203 2.11 12.03 3.31
C GLY A 203 0.94 12.67 4.08
N ARG A 204 -0.19 12.96 3.43
CA ARG A 204 -1.37 13.58 4.08
C ARG A 204 -2.25 12.58 4.83
N GLY A 205 -2.12 11.30 4.50
CA GLY A 205 -2.79 10.19 5.17
C GLY A 205 -1.80 9.10 5.57
N PRO A 206 -2.29 8.02 6.20
CA PRO A 206 -1.44 6.95 6.72
C PRO A 206 -0.86 6.04 5.63
N SER A 207 -1.38 6.11 4.40
CA SER A 207 -0.97 5.24 3.28
C SER A 207 0.22 5.75 2.47
N SER A 208 0.90 6.81 2.91
CA SER A 208 2.04 7.37 2.17
C SER A 208 3.04 8.10 3.06
N TRP A 209 4.28 8.17 2.56
CA TRP A 209 5.42 8.86 3.16
C TRP A 209 6.07 9.73 2.09
N GLY A 210 6.26 11.01 2.38
CA GLY A 210 6.74 11.96 1.38
C GLY A 210 7.73 12.98 1.93
N LEU A 211 8.70 13.34 1.09
CA LEU A 211 9.59 14.47 1.28
C LEU A 211 9.19 15.59 0.32
N CYS A 212 8.66 16.68 0.87
CA CYS A 212 8.35 17.90 0.12
C CYS A 212 9.58 18.82 0.13
N VAL A 213 10.17 19.06 -1.04
CA VAL A 213 11.34 19.91 -1.23
C VAL A 213 10.90 21.25 -1.80
N GLN A 214 11.16 22.31 -1.05
CA GLN A 214 10.92 23.72 -1.42
C GLN A 214 12.25 24.46 -1.52
N GLU A 215 12.21 25.71 -1.98
CA GLU A 215 13.43 26.50 -2.27
C GLU A 215 14.35 26.64 -1.07
N ASP A 216 13.80 27.02 0.10
CA ASP A 216 14.60 27.27 1.30
C ASP A 216 14.38 26.23 2.42
N SER A 217 13.57 25.20 2.17
CA SER A 217 13.22 24.22 3.20
C SER A 217 12.77 22.88 2.62
N ALA A 218 12.86 21.84 3.43
CA ALA A 218 12.17 20.59 3.17
C ALA A 218 11.27 20.20 4.34
N GLN A 219 10.28 19.38 4.03
CA GLN A 219 9.37 18.84 5.04
C GLN A 219 9.14 17.35 4.77
N ALA A 220 9.35 16.53 5.79
CA ALA A 220 8.94 15.14 5.80
C ALA A 220 7.49 15.05 6.27
N TRP A 221 6.64 14.38 5.48
CA TRP A 221 5.20 14.25 5.70
C TRP A 221 4.78 12.78 5.80
N HIS A 222 4.02 12.46 6.84
CA HIS A 222 3.33 11.19 7.00
C HIS A 222 2.11 11.36 7.92
N ASN A 223 0.99 10.70 7.61
CA ASN A 223 -0.23 10.74 8.40
C ASN A 223 -0.74 12.16 8.74
N GLY A 224 -0.50 13.13 7.84
CA GLY A 224 -0.88 14.53 8.03
C GLY A 224 0.05 15.33 8.95
N GLU A 225 1.06 14.69 9.55
CA GLU A 225 2.09 15.34 10.34
C GLU A 225 3.28 15.76 9.48
N ALA A 226 3.88 16.91 9.81
CA ALA A 226 5.01 17.47 9.10
C ALA A 226 6.19 17.71 10.02
N GLN A 227 7.34 17.16 9.68
CA GLN A 227 8.61 17.52 10.28
C GLN A 227 9.37 18.47 9.36
N ARG A 228 9.70 19.67 9.85
CA ARG A 228 10.52 20.63 9.11
C ARG A 228 11.99 20.19 9.15
N LEU A 229 12.63 20.23 8.00
CA LEU A 229 14.03 19.86 7.79
C LEU A 229 14.82 21.08 7.29
N PRO A 230 16.16 21.05 7.38
CA PRO A 230 17.01 22.00 6.69
C PRO A 230 16.73 22.03 5.18
N GLY A 231 17.12 23.13 4.52
CA GLY A 231 17.04 23.24 3.07
C GLY A 231 17.87 22.15 2.39
N VAL A 232 17.34 21.61 1.29
CA VAL A 232 18.02 20.58 0.51
C VAL A 232 18.92 21.28 -0.49
N SER A 233 20.22 21.01 -0.39
CA SER A 233 21.16 21.42 -1.43
C SER A 233 21.05 20.46 -2.61
N GLY A 234 21.05 20.99 -3.83
CA GLY A 234 21.07 20.20 -5.06
C GLY A 234 19.70 19.68 -5.52
N ASN A 235 19.70 19.04 -6.68
CA ASN A 235 18.48 18.53 -7.34
C ASN A 235 18.51 17.01 -7.56
N LEU A 236 19.57 16.34 -7.13
CA LEU A 236 19.70 14.89 -7.18
C LEU A 236 19.37 14.30 -5.81
N LEU A 237 18.31 13.50 -5.75
CA LEU A 237 17.83 12.86 -4.53
C LEU A 237 17.95 11.34 -4.65
N GLY A 238 18.38 10.70 -3.57
CA GLY A 238 18.39 9.25 -3.43
C GLY A 238 17.28 8.80 -2.48
N MET A 239 16.66 7.66 -2.78
CA MET A 239 15.69 7.01 -1.90
C MET A 239 16.13 5.58 -1.64
N ASP A 240 16.32 5.25 -0.37
CA ASP A 240 16.63 3.91 0.11
C ASP A 240 15.43 3.38 0.87
N LEU A 241 14.79 2.35 0.32
CA LEU A 241 13.65 1.67 0.91
C LEU A 241 14.10 0.30 1.39
N ASP A 242 14.22 0.12 2.70
CA ASP A 242 14.50 -1.16 3.34
C ASP A 242 13.22 -1.68 4.02
N LEU A 243 12.52 -2.57 3.33
CA LEU A 243 11.29 -3.20 3.82
C LEU A 243 11.58 -4.21 4.94
N VAL A 244 12.81 -4.70 5.05
CA VAL A 244 13.21 -5.67 6.08
C VAL A 244 13.40 -4.98 7.42
N SER A 245 14.09 -3.83 7.43
CA SER A 245 14.27 -3.02 8.65
C SER A 245 13.13 -2.03 8.90
N GLY A 246 12.24 -1.82 7.93
CA GLY A 246 11.13 -0.88 8.04
C GLY A 246 11.59 0.57 7.93
N CYS A 247 12.59 0.83 7.09
CA CYS A 247 13.21 2.15 6.94
C CYS A 247 12.98 2.70 5.53
N LEU A 248 12.64 3.98 5.44
CA LEU A 248 12.68 4.75 4.20
C LEU A 248 13.54 5.98 4.43
N THR A 249 14.73 6.01 3.84
CA THR A 249 15.68 7.11 3.96
C THR A 249 15.78 7.91 2.67
N PHE A 250 15.65 9.22 2.80
CA PHE A 250 15.88 10.19 1.73
C PHE A 250 17.27 10.79 1.85
N TYR A 251 17.94 10.96 0.72
CA TYR A 251 19.27 11.55 0.63
C TYR A 251 19.29 12.72 -0.34
N SER A 252 20.08 13.74 -0.02
CA SER A 252 20.61 14.70 -1.00
C SER A 252 21.95 14.16 -1.46
N LEU A 253 22.16 14.12 -2.77
CA LEU A 253 23.38 13.55 -3.38
C LEU A 253 24.31 14.65 -3.94
N GLU A 254 23.93 15.91 -3.79
CA GLU A 254 24.65 17.08 -4.31
C GLU A 254 24.62 18.21 -3.26
N PRO A 255 25.73 18.93 -3.02
CA PRO A 255 27.09 18.69 -3.54
C PRO A 255 27.76 17.46 -2.91
N GLU A 256 27.29 17.03 -1.74
CA GLU A 256 27.77 15.86 -1.01
C GLU A 256 26.59 14.96 -0.65
N THR A 257 26.86 13.67 -0.48
CA THR A 257 25.84 12.70 -0.07
C THR A 257 25.53 12.86 1.41
N GLN A 258 24.29 13.27 1.71
CA GLN A 258 23.82 13.50 3.08
C GLN A 258 22.40 12.93 3.28
N PRO A 259 22.14 12.19 4.38
CA PRO A 259 20.79 11.78 4.73
C PRO A 259 19.97 13.01 5.13
N LEU A 260 18.77 13.13 4.56
CA LEU A 260 17.82 14.21 4.83
C LEU A 260 16.84 13.81 5.93
N HIS A 261 16.27 12.62 5.81
CA HIS A 261 15.28 12.11 6.76
C HIS A 261 15.11 10.60 6.60
N THR A 262 14.82 9.91 7.71
CA THR A 262 14.46 8.49 7.72
C THR A 262 13.11 8.31 8.40
N PHE A 263 12.14 7.77 7.66
CA PHE A 263 10.93 7.24 8.27
C PHE A 263 11.16 5.83 8.77
N HIS A 264 10.57 5.52 9.92
CA HIS A 264 10.54 4.19 10.48
C HIS A 264 9.09 3.72 10.56
N ALA A 265 8.75 2.67 9.82
CA ALA A 265 7.41 2.14 9.73
C ALA A 265 7.41 0.64 9.44
N ILE A 266 6.37 -0.04 9.90
CA ILE A 266 6.12 -1.43 9.51
C ILE A 266 5.32 -1.41 8.22
N PHE A 267 6.01 -1.62 7.10
CA PHE A 267 5.38 -1.67 5.79
C PHE A 267 4.63 -2.98 5.60
N THR A 268 3.31 -2.91 5.37
CA THR A 268 2.44 -4.10 5.31
C THR A 268 1.87 -4.38 3.93
N GLN A 269 2.12 -3.50 2.97
CA GLN A 269 1.60 -3.60 1.60
C GLN A 269 2.66 -3.18 0.58
N PRO A 270 2.48 -3.53 -0.72
CA PRO A 270 3.39 -3.10 -1.77
C PRO A 270 3.51 -1.57 -1.82
N LEU A 271 4.73 -1.05 -1.89
CA LEU A 271 4.99 0.37 -1.99
C LEU A 271 5.32 0.78 -3.43
N TYR A 272 4.61 1.80 -3.91
CA TYR A 272 4.85 2.46 -5.18
C TYR A 272 5.58 3.78 -4.95
N PRO A 273 6.70 4.05 -5.65
CA PRO A 273 7.26 5.39 -5.73
C PRO A 273 6.24 6.38 -6.31
N VAL A 274 6.05 7.52 -5.65
CA VAL A 274 5.07 8.55 -6.01
C VAL A 274 5.69 9.93 -6.00
N PHE A 275 5.19 10.79 -6.90
CA PHE A 275 5.78 12.08 -7.18
C PHE A 275 4.70 13.15 -7.39
N TRP A 276 4.97 14.36 -6.90
CA TRP A 276 4.23 15.57 -7.21
C TRP A 276 5.17 16.67 -7.68
N LEU A 277 4.73 17.48 -8.65
CA LEU A 277 5.56 18.45 -9.35
C LEU A 277 4.77 19.74 -9.58
N LEU A 278 5.33 20.89 -9.20
CA LEU A 278 4.76 22.19 -9.53
C LEU A 278 4.80 22.46 -11.05
N GLU A 279 3.96 23.38 -11.52
CA GLU A 279 3.94 23.82 -12.91
C GLU A 279 5.32 24.24 -13.43
N GLY A 280 5.71 23.71 -14.59
CA GLY A 280 6.97 24.00 -15.26
C GLY A 280 8.16 23.16 -14.78
N ARG A 281 7.98 22.33 -13.74
CA ARG A 281 9.02 21.41 -13.25
C ARG A 281 9.12 20.14 -14.09
N THR A 282 10.31 19.54 -14.06
CA THR A 282 10.64 18.25 -14.68
C THR A 282 11.32 17.37 -13.64
N LEU A 283 11.07 16.07 -13.69
CA LEU A 283 11.72 15.06 -12.87
C LEU A 283 12.11 13.86 -13.74
N ASN A 284 13.32 13.35 -13.51
CA ASN A 284 13.89 12.21 -14.22
C ASN A 284 14.22 11.10 -13.23
N LEU A 285 13.79 9.89 -13.53
CA LEU A 285 14.27 8.68 -12.87
C LEU A 285 15.65 8.36 -13.44
N CYS A 286 16.66 8.33 -12.58
CA CYS A 286 18.02 7.98 -13.00
C CYS A 286 18.10 6.47 -13.24
N HIS A 287 18.77 6.08 -14.34
CA HIS A 287 18.97 4.69 -14.71
C HIS A 287 20.47 4.37 -14.69
N ARG A 288 20.81 3.16 -14.22
CA ARG A 288 22.16 2.62 -14.29
C ARG A 288 22.20 1.40 -15.22
N PRO A 289 23.17 1.29 -16.14
CA PRO A 289 23.22 0.20 -17.12
C PRO A 289 23.27 -1.22 -16.52
N GLU A 290 23.83 -1.37 -15.33
CA GLU A 290 24.03 -2.67 -14.66
C GLU A 290 22.94 -2.99 -13.61
N ALA A 291 21.96 -2.10 -13.41
CA ALA A 291 20.93 -2.27 -12.40
C ALA A 291 19.80 -3.20 -12.86
N LYS A 292 19.26 -3.99 -11.93
CA LYS A 292 18.16 -4.93 -12.22
C LYS A 292 16.87 -4.15 -12.45
N LEU A 293 16.23 -4.40 -13.60
CA LEU A 293 14.84 -4.00 -13.82
C LEU A 293 13.94 -4.72 -12.79
N PRO A 294 13.05 -4.02 -12.09
CA PRO A 294 12.07 -4.67 -11.22
C PRO A 294 11.12 -5.54 -12.06
N PRO A 295 10.62 -6.68 -11.53
CA PRO A 295 9.65 -7.50 -12.23
C PRO A 295 8.35 -6.71 -12.44
N GLY A 296 8.01 -6.49 -13.71
CA GLY A 296 6.82 -5.78 -14.17
C GLY A 296 7.03 -5.35 -15.62
N LEU A 297 6.48 -6.14 -16.56
CA LEU A 297 6.61 -6.07 -18.03
C LEU A 297 7.78 -6.86 -18.67
N GLN A 298 8.10 -8.05 -18.16
CA GLN A 298 8.70 -9.10 -19.00
C GLN A 298 7.69 -10.23 -19.13
N ASP A 299 6.80 -10.10 -20.11
CA ASP A 299 6.26 -11.23 -20.90
C ASP A 299 5.57 -10.65 -22.15
N GLU A 300 5.67 -11.39 -23.26
CA GLU A 300 5.15 -11.13 -24.63
C GLU A 300 6.08 -10.58 -25.73
N ALA A 301 7.41 -10.70 -25.61
CA ALA A 301 8.26 -10.49 -26.78
C ALA A 301 9.46 -11.44 -26.86
N SER A 302 9.24 -12.75 -26.74
CA SER A 302 10.23 -13.77 -27.15
C SER A 302 9.58 -15.14 -27.38
N GLU A 303 8.49 -15.19 -28.14
CA GLU A 303 8.15 -16.38 -28.94
C GLU A 303 7.70 -15.88 -30.31
N LEU A 304 8.64 -15.80 -31.25
CA LEU A 304 8.47 -15.90 -32.71
C LEU A 304 9.81 -15.54 -33.36
N SER A 305 10.73 -16.51 -33.37
CA SER A 305 11.86 -16.60 -34.29
C SER A 305 12.18 -18.08 -34.51
#